data_AF-A0A0A9YS91-F1
#
_entry.id   AF-A0A0A9YS91-F1
#
_cell.length_a   1.000
_cell.length_b   1.000
_cell.length_c   1.000
_cell.angle_alpha   90.00
_cell.angle_beta   90.00
_cell.angle_gamma   90.00
#
_symmetry.space_group_name_H-M   'P 1'
#
loop_
_entity.id
_entity.type
_entity.pdbx_description
1 polymer ?
#
loop_
_entity_poly.entity_id
_entity_poly.type
_entity_poly.pdbx_seq_one_letter_code
_entity_poly.pdbx_strand_id
1 'polypeptide(L)'
;MDWDYERFTMDEQCNRAVVEAFIRLAKAGILYRDNRIVFWSCQLRSAISTIEIEYREYSKSTNVRVPGYDRTVEVGVLHYFFYKVAMEDGTWYKIPIATTRIETMLGDVAIAVNSKDERYKHVIGRKAVHPFIEGRE
;
A
#
# COMPACT_ATOMS: atom_id res chain seq x y z
N MET A 1 7.63 26.03 -37.06
CA MET A 1 6.38 25.36 -36.63
C MET A 1 5.45 25.39 -37.81
N ASP A 2 4.90 24.22 -38.15
CA ASP A 2 3.90 24.08 -39.21
C ASP A 2 2.52 23.98 -38.54
N TRP A 3 1.74 25.06 -38.63
CA TRP A 3 0.48 25.21 -37.92
C TRP A 3 -0.67 24.46 -38.61
N ASP A 4 -0.51 24.05 -39.87
CA ASP A 4 -1.54 23.32 -40.63
C ASP A 4 -1.78 21.91 -40.03
N TYR A 5 -0.79 21.39 -39.29
CA TYR A 5 -0.84 20.11 -38.58
C TYR A 5 -0.96 20.26 -37.06
N GLU A 6 -1.30 21.45 -36.56
CA GLU A 6 -1.58 21.62 -35.13
C GLU A 6 -2.73 20.70 -34.73
N ARG A 7 -2.52 19.95 -33.63
CA ARG A 7 -3.50 19.04 -33.05
C ARG A 7 -3.42 19.13 -31.55
N PHE A 8 -4.57 19.02 -30.90
CA PHE A 8 -4.69 18.90 -29.47
C PHE A 8 -5.03 17.45 -29.10
N THR A 9 -4.54 16.98 -27.94
CA THR A 9 -4.69 15.57 -27.54
C THR A 9 -6.13 15.15 -27.32
N MET A 10 -7.03 16.11 -27.08
CA MET A 10 -8.47 15.87 -26.92
C MET A 10 -9.29 16.14 -28.21
N ASP A 11 -8.64 16.43 -29.34
CA ASP A 11 -9.32 16.57 -30.62
C ASP A 11 -9.95 15.24 -31.08
N GLU A 12 -11.01 15.31 -31.87
CA GLU A 12 -11.76 14.14 -32.34
C GLU A 12 -10.87 13.10 -33.05
N GLN A 13 -9.91 13.55 -33.86
CA GLN A 13 -8.97 12.65 -34.54
C GLN A 13 -8.05 11.91 -33.55
N CYS A 14 -7.50 12.61 -32.57
CA CYS A 14 -6.63 12.04 -31.53
C CYS A 14 -7.41 11.07 -30.64
N ASN A 15 -8.62 11.43 -30.23
CA ASN A 15 -9.49 10.59 -29.41
C ASN A 15 -9.83 9.27 -30.14
N ARG A 16 -10.19 9.34 -31.44
CA ARG A 16 -10.41 8.14 -32.26
C ARG A 16 -9.18 7.20 -32.27
N ALA A 17 -7.98 7.75 -32.34
CA ALA A 17 -6.75 6.95 -32.30
C ALA A 17 -6.55 6.25 -30.95
N VAL A 18 -6.83 6.93 -29.84
CA VAL A 18 -6.73 6.33 -28.48
C VAL A 18 -7.76 5.22 -28.29
N VAL A 19 -9.01 5.43 -28.70
CA VAL A 19 -10.07 4.42 -28.60
C VAL A 19 -9.73 3.16 -29.41
N GLU A 20 -9.26 3.33 -30.66
CA GLU A 20 -8.84 2.21 -31.50
C GLU A 20 -7.65 1.45 -30.87
N ALA A 21 -6.64 2.17 -30.36
CA ALA A 21 -5.52 1.56 -29.68
C ALA A 21 -5.96 0.76 -28.44
N PHE A 22 -6.86 1.32 -27.63
CA PHE A 22 -7.42 0.65 -26.46
C PHE A 22 -8.15 -0.66 -26.84
N ILE A 23 -9.01 -0.61 -27.86
CA ILE A 23 -9.75 -1.80 -28.34
C ILE A 23 -8.79 -2.87 -28.88
N ARG A 24 -7.76 -2.48 -29.64
CA ARG A 24 -6.76 -3.42 -30.17
C ARG A 24 -5.99 -4.12 -29.06
N LEU A 25 -5.52 -3.35 -28.08
CA LEU A 25 -4.75 -3.91 -26.96
C LEU A 25 -5.63 -4.80 -26.05
N ALA A 26 -6.91 -4.46 -25.89
CA ALA A 26 -7.87 -5.30 -25.18
C ALA A 26 -8.15 -6.61 -25.94
N LYS A 27 -8.38 -6.55 -27.26
CA LYS A 27 -8.57 -7.74 -28.11
C LYS A 27 -7.32 -8.64 -28.16
N ALA A 28 -6.13 -8.04 -28.07
CA ALA A 28 -4.87 -8.77 -27.98
C ALA A 28 -4.58 -9.38 -26.58
N GLY A 29 -5.44 -9.12 -25.58
CA GLY A 29 -5.26 -9.62 -24.21
C GLY A 29 -4.19 -8.89 -23.40
N ILE A 30 -3.67 -7.76 -23.89
CA ILE A 30 -2.66 -6.96 -23.19
C ILE A 30 -3.33 -6.06 -22.13
N LEU A 31 -4.50 -5.52 -22.46
CA LEU A 31 -5.33 -4.77 -21.51
C LEU A 31 -6.38 -5.68 -20.89
N TYR A 32 -6.50 -5.61 -19.57
CA TYR A 32 -7.49 -6.34 -18.79
C TYR A 32 -7.98 -5.50 -17.62
N ARG A 33 -9.11 -5.91 -17.05
CA ARG A 33 -9.67 -5.31 -15.83
C ARG A 33 -9.69 -6.36 -14.74
N ASP A 34 -9.02 -6.07 -13.63
CA ASP A 34 -8.96 -6.93 -12.45
C ASP A 34 -8.78 -6.08 -11.20
N ASN A 35 -8.96 -6.69 -10.03
CA ASN A 35 -8.75 -6.07 -8.74
C ASN A 35 -7.26 -6.12 -8.39
N ARG A 36 -6.65 -4.95 -8.24
CA ARG A 36 -5.26 -4.80 -7.79
C ARG A 36 -5.13 -3.66 -6.80
N ILE A 37 -4.06 -3.67 -6.01
CA ILE A 37 -3.70 -2.51 -5.18
C ILE A 37 -3.37 -1.34 -6.12
N VAL A 38 -3.96 -0.19 -5.82
CA VAL A 38 -3.74 1.07 -6.56
C VAL A 38 -3.25 2.14 -5.59
N PHE A 39 -2.46 3.08 -6.10
CA PHE A 39 -2.14 4.29 -5.36
C PHE A 39 -3.29 5.27 -5.51
N TRP A 40 -3.90 5.66 -4.38
CA TRP A 40 -5.04 6.57 -4.35
C TRP A 40 -4.63 7.91 -3.74
N SER A 41 -4.93 9.01 -4.44
CA SER A 41 -4.77 10.36 -3.90
C SER A 41 -6.09 10.84 -3.29
N CYS A 42 -6.12 11.04 -1.96
CA CYS A 42 -7.30 11.58 -1.27
C CYS A 42 -7.66 13.00 -1.71
N GLN A 43 -6.67 13.79 -2.14
CA GLN A 43 -6.89 15.16 -2.60
C GLN A 43 -7.48 15.20 -4.02
N LEU A 44 -6.89 14.45 -4.95
CA LEU A 44 -7.35 14.41 -6.35
C LEU A 44 -8.60 13.53 -6.52
N ARG A 45 -8.86 12.63 -5.56
CA ARG A 45 -9.90 11.60 -5.63
C ARG A 45 -9.77 10.75 -6.90
N SER A 46 -8.53 10.37 -7.21
CA SER A 46 -8.19 9.53 -8.36
C SER A 46 -7.09 8.53 -8.01
N ALA A 47 -7.08 7.43 -8.76
CA ALA A 47 -5.91 6.57 -8.84
C ALA A 47 -4.80 7.30 -9.60
N ILE A 48 -3.55 7.10 -9.16
CA ILE A 48 -2.35 7.68 -9.76
C ILE A 48 -1.35 6.59 -10.13
N SER A 49 -0.56 6.84 -11.16
CA SER A 49 0.51 5.94 -11.60
C SER A 49 1.70 6.03 -10.65
N THR A 50 2.50 4.97 -10.55
CA THR A 50 3.73 4.98 -9.75
C THR A 50 4.73 6.04 -10.20
N ILE A 51 4.73 6.39 -11.49
CA ILE A 51 5.62 7.43 -12.04
C ILE A 51 5.19 8.85 -11.62
N GLU A 52 3.96 9.02 -11.16
CA GLU A 52 3.43 10.31 -10.69
C GLU A 52 3.69 10.53 -9.20
N ILE A 53 4.31 9.57 -8.51
CA ILE A 53 4.58 9.60 -7.08
C ILE A 53 5.97 10.15 -6.81
N GLU A 54 6.04 11.23 -6.02
CA GLU A 54 7.28 11.76 -5.47
C GLU A 54 7.53 11.15 -4.08
N TYR A 55 8.66 10.46 -3.92
CA TYR A 55 9.05 9.88 -2.63
C TYR A 55 9.86 10.89 -1.81
N ARG A 56 9.49 11.04 -0.54
CA ARG A 56 10.22 11.86 0.43
C ARG A 56 10.65 11.01 1.60
N GLU A 57 11.94 11.02 1.89
CA GLU A 57 12.52 10.27 3.00
C GLU A 57 12.67 11.17 4.23
N TYR A 58 12.34 10.62 5.40
CA TYR A 58 12.43 11.30 6.68
C TYR A 58 13.21 10.41 7.66
N SER A 59 14.38 10.87 8.11
CA SER A 59 15.23 10.10 9.03
C SER A 59 14.84 10.23 10.51
N LYS A 60 13.97 11.19 10.83
CA LYS A 60 13.51 11.50 12.21
C LYS A 60 12.04 11.83 12.20
N SER A 61 11.39 11.73 13.36
CA SER A 61 10.01 12.17 13.50
C SER A 61 9.86 13.63 13.04
N THR A 62 8.97 13.86 12.08
CA THR A 62 8.80 15.16 11.42
C THR A 62 7.31 15.43 11.22
N ASN A 63 6.89 16.66 11.53
CA ASN A 63 5.53 17.11 11.23
C ASN A 63 5.45 17.60 9.78
N VAL A 64 4.63 16.93 8.97
CA VAL A 64 4.43 17.24 7.56
C VAL A 64 3.04 17.83 7.35
N ARG A 65 2.96 18.91 6.58
CA ARG A 65 1.68 19.46 6.13
C ARG A 65 1.20 18.69 4.92
N VAL A 66 0.08 17.99 5.07
CA VAL A 66 -0.58 17.27 3.97
C VAL A 66 -1.56 18.21 3.28
N PRO A 67 -1.48 18.38 1.95
CA PRO A 67 -2.46 19.17 1.21
C PRO A 67 -3.91 18.69 1.49
N GLY A 68 -4.80 19.63 1.81
CA GLY A 68 -6.19 19.35 2.13
C GLY A 68 -6.46 18.95 3.59
N TYR A 69 -5.45 18.92 4.46
CA TYR A 69 -5.62 18.72 5.90
C TYR A 69 -5.40 20.05 6.63
N ASP A 70 -6.27 20.34 7.61
CA ASP A 70 -6.14 21.51 8.49
C ASP A 70 -5.01 21.36 9.52
N ARG A 71 -4.62 20.12 9.80
CA ARG A 71 -3.58 19.75 10.77
C ARG A 71 -2.34 19.20 10.09
N THR A 72 -1.19 19.33 10.75
CA THR A 72 0.01 18.59 10.39
C THR A 72 -0.12 17.12 10.81
N VAL A 73 0.55 16.25 10.07
CA VAL A 73 0.63 14.81 10.38
C VAL A 73 2.07 14.50 10.73
N GLU A 74 2.28 13.84 11.86
CA GLU A 74 3.59 13.35 12.28
C GLU A 74 3.94 12.09 11.47
N VAL A 75 5.13 12.07 10.86
CA VAL A 75 5.66 10.92 10.11
C VAL A 75 7.04 10.55 10.62
N GLY A 76 7.47 9.30 10.42
CA GLY A 76 8.78 8.83 10.88
C GLY A 76 8.80 8.38 12.36
N VAL A 77 7.64 8.08 12.93
CA VAL A 77 7.50 7.44 14.25
C VAL A 77 7.41 5.94 14.07
N LEU A 78 8.17 5.19 14.88
CA LEU A 78 8.14 3.72 14.90
C LEU A 78 7.49 3.25 16.20
N HIS A 79 6.32 2.61 16.08
CA HIS A 79 5.57 2.07 17.20
C HIS A 79 5.97 0.61 17.45
N TYR A 80 6.10 0.25 18.72
CA TYR A 80 6.40 -1.11 19.16
C TYR A 80 5.23 -1.68 19.96
N PHE A 81 4.77 -2.86 19.59
CA PHE A 81 3.72 -3.59 20.28
C PHE A 81 3.92 -5.09 20.14
N PHE A 82 3.07 -5.89 20.80
CA PHE A 82 3.22 -7.35 20.83
C PHE A 82 1.95 -8.06 20.41
N TYR A 83 2.10 -9.09 19.56
CA TYR A 83 1.08 -10.12 19.38
C TYR A 83 1.36 -11.33 20.29
N LYS A 84 0.31 -12.04 20.69
CA LYS A 84 0.45 -13.30 21.44
C LYS A 84 0.37 -14.47 20.47
N VAL A 85 1.34 -15.37 20.50
CA VAL A 85 1.40 -16.58 19.68
C VAL A 85 1.21 -17.79 20.57
N ALA A 86 0.29 -18.67 20.22
CA ALA A 86 0.04 -19.90 20.98
C ALA A 86 1.15 -20.91 20.73
N MET A 87 1.76 -21.42 21.81
CA MET A 87 2.82 -22.43 21.75
C MET A 87 2.27 -23.84 22.05
N GLU A 88 3.04 -24.87 21.67
CA GLU A 88 2.65 -26.28 21.86
C GLU A 88 2.54 -26.71 23.33
N ASP A 89 3.34 -26.09 24.19
CA ASP A 89 3.34 -26.33 25.64
C ASP A 89 2.17 -25.63 26.36
N GLY A 90 1.23 -25.03 25.61
CA GLY A 90 0.11 -24.26 26.15
C GLY A 90 0.50 -22.87 26.65
N THR A 91 1.76 -22.44 26.45
CA THR A 91 2.20 -21.10 26.81
C THR A 91 1.95 -20.10 25.68
N TRP A 92 2.08 -18.81 26.01
CA TRP A 92 1.97 -17.71 25.05
C TRP A 92 3.32 -17.05 24.85
N TYR A 93 3.76 -16.96 23.60
CA TYR A 93 4.92 -16.17 23.23
C TYR A 93 4.52 -14.78 22.76
N LYS A 94 5.23 -13.75 23.23
CA LYS A 94 5.01 -12.37 22.80
C LYS A 94 5.97 -12.04 21.66
N ILE A 95 5.45 -11.91 20.45
CA ILE A 95 6.25 -11.49 19.29
C ILE A 95 6.23 -9.95 19.19
N PRO A 96 7.39 -9.29 19.24
CA PRO A 96 7.47 -7.84 19.06
C PRO A 96 7.28 -7.45 17.60
N ILE A 97 6.40 -6.49 17.35
CA ILE A 97 6.16 -5.87 16.04
C ILE A 97 6.57 -4.41 16.10
N ALA A 98 7.26 -3.95 15.06
CA ALA A 98 7.61 -2.56 14.83
C ALA A 98 6.90 -2.06 13.56
N THR A 99 6.08 -1.01 13.66
CA THR A 99 5.34 -0.44 12.51
C THR A 99 5.29 1.08 12.58
N THR A 100 5.30 1.73 11.42
CA THR A 100 5.07 3.18 11.29
C THR A 100 3.59 3.52 11.08
N ARG A 101 2.73 2.51 10.93
CA ARG A 101 1.30 2.65 10.61
C ARG A 101 0.46 1.85 11.61
N ILE A 102 0.51 2.22 12.88
CA ILE A 102 -0.16 1.46 13.95
C ILE A 102 -1.68 1.38 13.75
N GLU A 103 -2.28 2.36 13.07
CA GLU A 103 -3.69 2.35 12.74
C GLU A 103 -4.08 1.25 11.74
N THR A 104 -3.11 0.71 10.98
CA THR A 104 -3.33 -0.40 10.04
C THR A 104 -3.33 -1.78 10.71
N MET A 105 -2.92 -1.87 11.98
CA MET A 105 -2.90 -3.11 12.77
C MET A 105 -4.25 -3.85 12.76
N LEU A 106 -5.37 -3.13 12.77
CA LEU A 106 -6.72 -3.73 12.71
C LEU A 106 -6.99 -4.50 11.40
N GLY A 107 -6.24 -4.16 10.35
CA GLY A 107 -6.27 -4.84 9.06
C GLY A 107 -5.30 -6.02 8.96
N ASP A 108 -4.49 -6.29 9.99
CA ASP A 108 -3.48 -7.34 9.96
C ASP A 108 -4.11 -8.72 9.70
N VAL A 109 -3.45 -9.50 8.84
CA VAL A 109 -3.87 -10.85 8.44
C VAL A 109 -2.77 -11.89 8.67
N ALA A 110 -1.52 -11.46 8.82
CA ALA A 110 -0.38 -12.33 9.05
C ALA A 110 0.79 -11.53 9.62
N ILE A 111 1.71 -12.21 10.31
CA ILE A 111 2.98 -11.66 10.76
C ILE A 111 4.10 -12.31 9.93
N ALA A 112 4.90 -11.50 9.25
CA ALA A 112 6.03 -11.98 8.47
C ALA A 112 7.29 -12.11 9.35
N VAL A 113 7.92 -13.29 9.31
CA VAL A 113 9.16 -13.58 10.02
C VAL A 113 10.20 -14.06 9.01
N ASN A 114 11.44 -13.59 9.13
CA ASN A 114 12.54 -14.07 8.31
C ASN A 114 12.88 -15.52 8.69
N SER A 115 12.83 -16.44 7.72
CA SER A 115 13.12 -17.87 7.91
C SER A 115 14.53 -18.16 8.43
N LYS A 116 15.49 -17.26 8.23
CA LYS A 116 16.87 -17.38 8.70
C LYS A 116 17.09 -16.82 10.11
N ASP A 117 16.09 -16.17 10.71
CA ASP A 117 16.20 -15.61 12.05
C ASP A 117 15.95 -16.69 13.12
N GLU A 118 17.02 -17.23 13.69
CA GLU A 118 16.96 -18.27 14.73
C GLU A 118 16.08 -17.89 15.92
N ARG A 119 15.98 -16.59 16.23
CA ARG A 119 15.19 -16.09 17.37
C ARG A 119 13.71 -16.40 17.22
N TYR A 120 13.19 -16.50 15.99
CA TYR A 120 11.76 -16.61 15.71
C TYR A 120 11.38 -17.85 14.88
N LYS A 121 12.32 -18.75 14.56
CA LYS A 121 11.99 -19.98 13.82
C LYS A 121 10.88 -20.80 14.49
N HIS A 122 10.91 -20.85 15.82
CA HIS A 122 9.97 -21.61 16.62
C HIS A 122 8.52 -21.09 16.58
N VAL A 123 8.26 -19.87 16.06
CA VAL A 123 6.91 -19.31 15.87
C VAL A 123 6.38 -19.40 14.43
N ILE A 124 7.21 -19.83 13.47
CA ILE A 124 6.80 -19.93 12.06
C ILE A 124 5.72 -21.00 11.92
N GLY A 125 4.63 -20.68 11.21
CA GLY A 125 3.48 -21.56 11.02
C GLY A 125 2.50 -21.60 12.19
N ARG A 126 2.80 -20.87 13.28
CA ARG A 126 1.87 -20.70 14.41
C ARG A 126 0.93 -19.52 14.16
N LYS A 127 -0.22 -19.55 14.85
CA LYS A 127 -1.22 -18.49 14.81
C LYS A 127 -0.99 -17.43 15.88
N ALA A 128 -1.33 -16.19 15.57
CA ALA A 128 -1.15 -15.05 16.45
C ALA A 128 -2.50 -14.44 16.79
N VAL A 129 -2.82 -14.33 18.07
CA VAL A 129 -4.10 -13.78 18.52
C VAL A 129 -4.10 -12.26 18.35
N HIS A 130 -5.07 -11.75 17.60
CA HIS A 130 -5.21 -10.33 17.39
C HIS A 130 -5.60 -9.60 18.70
N PRO A 131 -4.90 -8.52 19.09
CA PRO A 131 -5.07 -7.92 20.42
C PRO A 131 -6.42 -7.21 20.64
N PHE A 132 -7.12 -6.83 19.57
CA PHE A 132 -8.37 -6.05 19.65
C PHE A 132 -9.59 -6.70 18.98
N ILE A 133 -9.41 -7.82 18.26
CA ILE A 133 -10.48 -8.45 17.48
C ILE A 133 -10.54 -9.90 17.94
N GLU A 134 -11.58 -10.21 18.70
CA GLU A 134 -11.80 -11.57 19.21
C GLU A 134 -12.02 -12.56 18.05
N GLY A 135 -11.42 -13.75 18.15
CA GLY A 135 -11.55 -14.80 17.15
C GLY A 135 -10.72 -14.62 15.87
N ARG A 136 -9.90 -13.58 15.77
CA ARG A 136 -8.96 -13.38 14.65
C ARG A 136 -7.57 -13.91 15.02
N GLU A 137 -7.11 -14.92 14.27
CA GLU A 137 -5.87 -15.68 14.50
C GLU A 137 -5.06 -15.92 13.21
#